data_AF-A0A8I1IWI6-F1
#
_entry.id   AF-A0A8I1IWI6-F1
#
_cell.length_a   1.000
_cell.length_b   1.000
_cell.length_c   1.000
_cell.angle_alpha   90.00
_cell.angle_beta   90.00
_cell.angle_gamma   90.00
#
_symmetry.space_group_name_H-M   'P 1'
#
loop_
_entity.id
_entity.type
_entity.pdbx_description
1 polymer ?
#
loop_
_entity_poly.entity_id
_entity_poly.type
_entity_poly.pdbx_seq_one_letter_code
_entity_poly.pdbx_strand_id
1 'polypeptide(L)' 'MRRFLDGLRRLRRGPWEMVASALIAVGVVMLMQPYVLWLYTYSFIVTLVGTVMFIIVSHFPQGD' A
#
# COMPACT_ATOMS: atom_id res chain seq x y z
N MET A 1 2.43 3.80 18.73
CA MET A 1 2.71 4.71 17.59
C MET A 1 4.18 4.84 17.24
N ARG A 2 5.08 5.25 18.15
CA ARG A 2 6.52 5.45 17.83
C ARG A 2 7.20 4.23 17.18
N ARG A 3 6.92 3.01 17.67
CA ARG A 3 7.42 1.74 17.09
C ARG A 3 7.01 1.48 15.63
N PHE A 4 5.88 2.02 15.17
CA PHE A 4 5.38 1.87 13.78
C PHE A 4 6.12 2.82 12.83
N LEU A 5 6.34 4.06 13.29
CA LEU A 5 7.17 5.07 12.60
C LEU A 5 8.65 4.72 12.58
N ASP A 6 9.17 4.14 13.68
CA ASP A 6 10.55 3.62 13.74
C ASP A 6 10.74 2.43 12.81
N GLY A 7 9.71 1.59 12.62
CA GLY A 7 9.69 0.50 11.66
C GLY A 7 9.68 0.97 10.19
N LEU A 8 8.93 2.04 9.89
CA LEU A 8 9.00 2.72 8.58
C LEU A 8 10.39 3.31 8.32
N ARG A 9 11.03 3.89 9.35
CA ARG A 9 12.39 4.46 9.29
C ARG A 9 13.50 3.40 9.22
N ARG A 10 13.28 2.17 9.71
CA ARG A 10 14.28 1.09 9.77
C ARG A 10 14.22 0.07 8.62
N LEU A 11 13.39 0.26 7.59
CA LEU A 11 13.29 -0.69 6.46
C LEU A 11 12.99 -2.14 6.88
N ARG A 12 12.26 -2.35 7.99
CA ARG A 12 11.76 -3.69 8.34
C ARG A 12 10.54 -4.00 7.47
N ARG A 13 10.50 -5.18 6.84
CA ARG A 13 9.42 -5.64 5.94
C ARG A 13 8.02 -5.48 6.53
N GLY A 14 7.83 -5.77 7.82
CA GLY A 14 6.50 -5.84 8.44
C GLY A 14 5.63 -4.56 8.33
N PRO A 15 6.12 -3.37 8.75
CA PRO A 15 5.38 -2.13 8.58
C PRO A 15 5.07 -1.76 7.12
N TRP A 16 5.99 -2.06 6.20
CA TRP A 16 5.84 -1.74 4.78
C TRP A 16 4.85 -2.67 4.07
N GLU A 17 4.71 -3.93 4.48
CA GLU A 17 3.67 -4.84 3.97
C GLU A 17 2.27 -4.31 4.30
N MET A 18 2.05 -3.86 5.55
CA MET A 18 0.78 -3.26 5.95
C MET A 18 0.43 -2.02 5.13
N VAL A 19 1.41 -1.16 4.82
CA VAL A 19 1.19 0.02 3.98
C VAL A 19 0.80 -0.38 2.57
N ALA A 20 1.49 -1.36 1.98
CA ALA A 20 1.18 -1.84 0.64
C ALA A 20 -0.22 -2.47 0.56
N SER A 21 -0.60 -3.32 1.52
CA SER A 21 -1.94 -3.90 1.60
C SER A 21 -3.03 -2.83 1.84
N ALA A 22 -2.76 -1.83 2.68
CA ALA A 22 -3.68 -0.72 2.89
C ALA A 22 -3.88 0.11 1.60
N LEU A 23 -2.81 0.35 0.82
CA LEU A 23 -2.90 1.08 -0.44
C LEU A 23 -3.75 0.32 -1.47
N ILE A 24 -3.62 -1.00 -1.54
CA ILE A 24 -4.45 -1.86 -2.38
C ILE A 24 -5.93 -1.80 -1.93
N ALA A 25 -6.20 -1.89 -0.63
CA ALA A 25 -7.56 -1.80 -0.10
C ALA A 25 -8.21 -0.45 -0.44
N VAL A 26 -7.46 0.65 -0.35
CA VAL A 26 -7.91 1.97 -0.77
C VAL A 26 -8.26 1.98 -2.26
N GLY A 27 -7.39 1.43 -3.12
CA GLY A 27 -7.66 1.33 -4.56
C GLY A 27 -8.94 0.57 -4.90
N VAL A 28 -9.20 -0.54 -4.20
CA VAL A 28 -10.45 -1.33 -4.37
C VAL A 28 -11.68 -0.54 -3.92
N VAL A 29 -11.61 0.15 -2.79
CA VAL A 29 -12.71 1.01 -2.31
C VAL A 29 -12.96 2.19 -3.26
N MET A 30 -11.91 2.75 -3.86
CA MET A 30 -12.04 3.76 -4.92
C MET A 30 -12.77 3.22 -6.15
N LEU A 31 -12.63 1.93 -6.45
CA LEU A 31 -13.28 1.30 -7.61
C LEU A 31 -14.74 0.92 -7.33
N MET A 32 -15.06 0.50 -6.10
CA MET A 32 -16.43 0.08 -5.73
C MET A 32 -17.41 1.22 -5.54
N GLN A 33 -16.93 2.45 -5.32
CA GLN A 33 -17.82 3.60 -5.13
C GLN A 33 -18.39 4.14 -6.46
N PRO A 34 -19.71 4.35 -6.60
CA PRO A 34 -20.33 4.85 -7.82
C PRO A 34 -20.49 6.38 -7.88
N TYR A 35 -20.13 7.11 -6.82
CA TYR A 35 -20.50 8.52 -6.65
C TYR A 35 -19.49 9.53 -7.19
N VAL A 36 -18.19 9.19 -7.18
CA VAL A 36 -17.10 10.13 -7.49
C VAL A 36 -16.31 9.65 -8.69
N LEU A 37 -16.65 10.17 -9.88
CA LEU A 37 -16.01 9.84 -11.16
C LEU A 37 -14.49 10.06 -11.14
N TRP A 38 -14.03 11.14 -10.51
CA TRP A 38 -12.60 11.42 -10.37
C TRP A 38 -11.87 10.31 -9.62
N LEU A 39 -12.40 9.84 -8.48
CA LEU A 39 -11.80 8.74 -7.73
C LEU A 39 -11.80 7.43 -8.53
N TYR A 40 -12.87 7.18 -9.29
CA TYR A 40 -12.95 6.02 -10.16
C TYR A 40 -11.86 6.03 -11.24
N THR A 41 -11.61 7.18 -11.90
CA THR A 41 -10.56 7.33 -12.91
C THR A 41 -9.17 7.00 -12.36
N TYR A 42 -8.85 7.44 -11.14
CA TYR A 42 -7.55 7.17 -10.52
C TYR A 42 -7.48 5.84 -9.77
N SER A 43 -8.61 5.16 -9.52
CA SER A 43 -8.68 3.90 -8.75
C SER A 43 -7.76 2.81 -9.32
N PHE A 44 -7.69 2.70 -10.65
CA PHE A 44 -6.83 1.74 -11.32
C PHE A 44 -5.35 2.02 -11.07
N ILE A 45 -4.93 3.29 -11.20
CA ILE A 45 -3.55 3.71 -10.95
C ILE A 45 -3.19 3.49 -9.48
N VAL A 46 -4.07 3.84 -8.55
CA VAL A 46 -3.85 3.65 -7.10
C VAL A 46 -3.68 2.16 -6.77
N THR A 47 -4.52 1.29 -7.34
CA THR A 47 -4.42 -0.16 -7.16
C THR A 47 -3.14 -0.73 -7.76
N LEU A 48 -2.76 -0.27 -8.96
CA LEU A 48 -1.53 -0.66 -9.63
C LEU A 48 -0.29 -0.26 -8.80
N VAL A 49 -0.25 0.98 -8.31
CA VAL A 49 0.82 1.48 -7.45
C VAL A 49 0.90 0.66 -6.16
N GLY A 50 -0.24 0.35 -5.53
CA GLY A 50 -0.31 -0.54 -4.36
C GLY A 50 0.27 -1.93 -4.64
N THR A 51 -0.02 -2.49 -5.82
CA THR A 51 0.47 -3.80 -6.23
C THR A 51 1.98 -3.78 -6.49
N VAL A 52 2.49 -2.78 -7.21
CA VAL A 52 3.93 -2.60 -7.45
C VAL A 52 4.67 -2.40 -6.13
N MET A 53 4.14 -1.57 -5.24
CA MET A 53 4.69 -1.36 -3.91
C MET A 53 4.72 -2.65 -3.08
N PHE A 54 3.65 -3.46 -3.14
CA PHE A 54 3.61 -4.78 -2.49
C PHE A 54 4.68 -5.73 -3.03
N ILE A 55 4.84 -5.80 -4.36
CA ILE A 55 5.87 -6.60 -5.01
C ILE A 55 7.28 -6.17 -4.57
N ILE A 56 7.56 -4.85 -4.58
CA ILE A 56 8.85 -4.31 -4.14
C ILE A 56 9.11 -4.65 -2.66
N VAL A 57 8.12 -4.44 -1.79
CA VAL A 57 8.25 -4.73 -0.36
C VAL A 57 8.50 -6.21 -0.10
N SER A 58 7.82 -7.08 -0.83
CA SER A 58 7.99 -8.53 -0.72
C SER A 58 9.40 -9.00 -1.07
N HIS A 59 10.22 -8.17 -1.73
CA HIS A 59 11.61 -8.46 -2.05
C HIS A 59 12.62 -8.01 -0.99
N PHE A 60 12.29 -7.09 -0.06
CA PHE A 60 13.26 -6.59 0.93
C PHE A 60 13.74 -7.66 1.93
N PRO A 61 14.98 -8.13 1.97
CA PRO A 61 15.39 -9.26 2.80
C PRO A 61 14.84 -9.22 4.23
N GLN A 62 14.25 -10.32 4.69
CA GLN A 62 13.92 -10.50 6.11
C GLN A 62 15.25 -10.64 6.84
N GLY A 63 15.83 -9.52 7.27
CA GLY A 63 17.03 -9.55 8.09
C GLY A 63 16.72 -10.31 9.37
N ASP A 64 17.35 -11.47 9.51
CA ASP A 64 17.59 -12.14 10.79
C ASP A 64 18.38 -11.21 11.73
#